data_AF-A0A183H7V9-F1
#
_entry.id   AF-A0A183H7V9-F1
#
_cell.length_a   1.000
_cell.length_b   1.000
_cell.length_c   1.000
_cell.angle_alpha   90.00
_cell.angle_beta   90.00
_cell.angle_gamma   90.00
#
_symmetry.space_group_name_H-M   'P 1'
#
loop_
_entity.id
_entity.type
_entity.pdbx_description
1 polymer ?
#
loop_
_entity_poly.entity_id
_entity_poly.type
_entity_poly.pdbx_seq_one_letter_code
_entity_poly.pdbx_strand_id
1 'polypeptide(L)'
;MISNQDTNKYFEKDLFRHQLDLLAQMCHNQQYLAIDPPPERRLLNLSLELPANLVLKCISDTRLPQDLRASFTRLMLHLHVIRGSPLNAVHHARLWREIPLHVIISGNSSRSGNGYVDGGHIQTEGKVFDKLLKTVDVYLEELCKTTREGEPVLDPSASKLEQNRLTF
;
A
#
# COMPACT_ATOMS: atom_id res chain seq x y z
N MET A 1 -15.55 30.63 -21.29
CA MET A 1 -14.14 30.48 -21.69
C MET A 1 -13.42 29.81 -20.54
N ILE A 2 -13.24 28.50 -20.59
CA ILE A 2 -12.38 27.78 -19.65
C ILE A 2 -10.95 28.12 -20.09
N SER A 3 -10.19 28.75 -19.21
CA SER A 3 -8.85 29.25 -19.51
C SER A 3 -7.96 28.09 -19.95
N ASN A 4 -7.18 28.27 -21.03
CA ASN A 4 -6.21 27.28 -21.54
C ASN A 4 -5.20 26.77 -20.47
N GLN A 5 -5.12 27.46 -19.35
CA GLN A 5 -4.29 27.13 -18.20
C GLN A 5 -4.88 26.00 -17.34
N ASP A 6 -6.21 25.95 -17.24
CA ASP A 6 -6.92 24.90 -16.50
C ASP A 6 -6.85 23.57 -17.28
N THR A 7 -7.09 23.61 -18.60
CA THR A 7 -6.98 22.42 -19.46
C THR A 7 -5.57 21.81 -19.45
N ASN A 8 -4.52 22.63 -19.44
CA ASN A 8 -3.15 22.15 -19.33
C ASN A 8 -2.88 21.49 -17.97
N LYS A 9 -3.42 22.06 -16.89
CA LYS A 9 -3.27 21.50 -15.54
C LYS A 9 -4.01 20.17 -15.36
N TYR A 10 -5.18 20.01 -15.98
CA TYR A 10 -5.90 18.74 -15.99
C TYR A 10 -5.14 17.68 -16.81
N PHE A 11 -4.62 18.05 -17.98
CA PHE A 11 -3.82 17.15 -18.82
C PHE A 11 -2.55 16.68 -18.12
N GLU A 12 -1.84 17.59 -17.45
CA GLU A 12 -0.64 17.27 -16.67
C GLU A 12 -0.96 16.29 -15.54
N LYS A 13 -2.04 16.53 -14.78
CA LYS A 13 -2.49 15.64 -13.72
C LYS A 13 -2.84 14.24 -14.25
N ASP A 14 -3.54 14.17 -15.37
CA ASP A 14 -3.91 12.89 -15.98
C ASP A 14 -2.67 12.13 -16.46
N LEU A 15 -1.70 12.82 -17.07
CA LEU A 15 -0.43 12.21 -17.46
C LEU A 15 0.30 11.59 -16.25
N PHE A 16 0.38 12.32 -15.14
CA PHE A 16 0.99 11.82 -13.91
C PHE A 16 0.27 10.60 -13.34
N ARG A 17 -1.08 10.59 -13.35
CA ARG A 17 -1.86 9.42 -12.91
C ARG A 17 -1.52 8.18 -13.73
N HIS A 18 -1.53 8.29 -15.06
CA HIS A 18 -1.24 7.16 -15.94
C HIS A 18 0.21 6.67 -15.77
N GLN A 19 1.16 7.57 -15.53
CA GLN A 19 2.54 7.19 -15.25
C GLN A 19 2.65 6.40 -13.94
N LEU A 20 1.98 6.84 -12.87
CA LEU A 20 1.94 6.09 -11.60
C LEU A 20 1.31 4.71 -11.75
N ASP A 21 0.20 4.62 -12.49
CA ASP A 21 -0.47 3.35 -12.74
C ASP A 21 0.40 2.38 -13.56
N LEU A 22 1.17 2.90 -14.53
CA LEU A 22 2.14 2.11 -15.28
C LEU A 22 3.27 1.61 -14.38
N LEU A 23 3.83 2.48 -13.53
CA LEU A 23 4.85 2.11 -12.55
C LEU A 23 4.36 1.02 -11.60
N ALA A 24 3.14 1.15 -11.09
CA ALA A 24 2.52 0.15 -10.23
C ALA A 24 2.32 -1.20 -10.95
N GLN A 25 1.94 -1.18 -12.23
CA GLN A 25 1.81 -2.39 -13.06
C GLN A 25 3.16 -3.04 -13.36
N MET A 26 4.22 -2.26 -13.60
CA MET A 26 5.57 -2.81 -13.78
C MET A 26 6.12 -3.48 -12.51
N CYS A 27 5.67 -3.06 -11.33
CA CYS A 27 6.03 -3.68 -10.06
C CYS A 27 5.14 -4.87 -9.69
N HIS A 28 4.16 -5.21 -10.52
CA HIS A 28 3.22 -6.30 -10.25
C HIS A 28 3.94 -7.66 -10.26
N ASN A 29 3.48 -8.61 -9.43
CA ASN A 29 4.06 -9.96 -9.30
C ASN A 29 5.56 -10.00 -8.93
N GLN A 30 6.03 -9.05 -8.11
CA GLN A 30 7.43 -9.04 -7.62
C GLN A 30 8.46 -9.05 -8.76
N GLN A 31 8.23 -8.25 -9.81
CA GLN A 31 9.24 -8.08 -10.86
C GLN A 31 10.44 -7.31 -10.29
N TYR A 32 11.39 -8.04 -9.68
CA TYR A 32 12.57 -7.48 -9.02
C TYR A 32 13.43 -6.63 -9.97
N LEU A 33 13.36 -6.86 -11.27
CA LEU A 33 14.02 -6.00 -12.27
C LEU A 33 13.50 -4.56 -12.30
N ALA A 34 12.23 -4.32 -11.96
CA ALA A 34 11.64 -2.99 -11.87
C ALA A 34 11.74 -2.40 -10.45
N ILE A 35 11.66 -3.26 -9.43
CA ILE A 35 11.64 -2.86 -8.02
C ILE A 35 13.06 -2.59 -7.49
N ASP A 36 14.00 -3.49 -7.79
CA ASP A 36 15.37 -3.48 -7.29
C ASP A 36 16.33 -4.08 -8.32
N PRO A 37 16.57 -3.37 -9.44
CA PRO A 37 17.39 -3.88 -10.51
C PRO A 37 18.82 -4.15 -10.07
N PRO A 38 19.47 -5.22 -10.57
CA PRO A 38 20.90 -5.44 -10.35
C PRO A 38 21.72 -4.20 -10.76
N PRO A 39 22.72 -3.80 -9.96
CA PRO A 39 23.48 -2.56 -10.18
C PRO A 39 24.17 -2.51 -11.54
N GLU A 40 24.49 -3.68 -12.10
CA GLU A 40 25.10 -3.85 -13.42
C GLU A 40 24.20 -3.38 -14.57
N ARG A 41 22.87 -3.38 -14.39
CA ARG A 41 21.91 -3.06 -15.45
C ARG A 41 21.62 -1.56 -15.59
N ARG A 42 22.09 -0.72 -14.65
CA ARG A 42 21.86 0.76 -14.62
C ARG A 42 20.39 1.16 -14.85
N LEU A 43 19.46 0.34 -14.39
CA LEU A 43 18.03 0.61 -14.47
C LEU A 43 17.62 1.51 -13.29
N LEU A 44 16.52 2.26 -13.46
CA LEU A 44 15.95 3.08 -12.39
C LEU A 44 15.50 2.19 -11.24
N ASN A 45 16.07 2.40 -10.04
CA ASN A 45 15.62 1.72 -8.84
C ASN A 45 14.41 2.47 -8.27
N LEU A 46 13.21 1.96 -8.57
CA LEU A 46 11.98 2.63 -8.19
C LEU A 46 11.80 2.73 -6.68
N SER A 47 12.33 1.78 -5.91
CA SER A 47 12.25 1.80 -4.45
C SER A 47 13.05 2.94 -3.83
N LEU A 48 14.19 3.30 -4.43
CA LEU A 48 15.02 4.44 -3.99
C LEU A 48 14.42 5.78 -4.40
N GLU A 49 13.91 5.87 -5.63
CA GLU A 49 13.31 7.10 -6.16
C GLU A 49 11.99 7.45 -5.43
N LEU A 50 11.21 6.42 -5.08
CA LEU A 50 9.92 6.57 -4.39
C LEU A 50 9.96 5.86 -3.03
N PRO A 51 10.57 6.49 -2.00
CA PRO A 51 10.67 5.89 -0.68
C PRO A 51 9.28 5.80 -0.01
N ALA A 52 9.07 4.75 0.80
CA ALA A 52 7.78 4.47 1.43
C ALA A 52 7.22 5.66 2.24
N ASN A 53 8.07 6.43 2.93
CA ASN A 53 7.65 7.63 3.65
C ASN A 53 7.00 8.69 2.75
N LEU A 54 7.53 8.88 1.53
CA LEU A 54 6.99 9.85 0.58
C LEU A 54 5.65 9.37 0.04
N VAL A 55 5.58 8.11 -0.37
CA VAL A 55 4.33 7.51 -0.88
C VAL A 55 3.23 7.55 0.19
N LEU A 56 3.56 7.23 1.45
CA LEU A 56 2.62 7.30 2.58
C LEU A 56 2.12 8.74 2.80
N LYS A 57 3.00 9.74 2.67
CA LYS A 57 2.61 11.14 2.76
C LYS A 57 1.60 11.52 1.67
N CYS A 58 1.82 11.04 0.43
CA CYS A 58 0.88 11.26 -0.67
C CYS A 58 -0.46 10.54 -0.44
N ILE A 59 -0.45 9.32 0.09
CA ILE A 59 -1.68 8.59 0.45
C ILE A 59 -2.46 9.31 1.55
N SER A 60 -1.77 9.96 2.50
CA SER A 60 -2.40 10.62 3.64
C SER A 60 -2.82 12.08 3.36
N ASP A 61 -2.39 12.67 2.24
CA ASP A 61 -2.68 14.06 1.90
C ASP A 61 -4.11 14.21 1.32
N THR A 62 -5.02 14.78 2.10
CA THR A 62 -6.42 15.01 1.70
C THR A 62 -6.60 16.09 0.65
N ARG A 63 -5.56 16.88 0.35
CA ARG A 63 -5.57 17.87 -0.74
C ARG A 63 -5.41 17.23 -2.11
N LEU A 64 -4.91 15.99 -2.15
CA LEU A 64 -4.81 15.24 -3.39
C LEU A 64 -6.15 14.56 -3.72
N PRO A 65 -6.53 14.52 -5.00
CA PRO A 65 -7.74 13.83 -5.44
C PRO A 65 -7.68 12.32 -5.12
N GLN A 66 -8.84 11.75 -4.80
CA GLN A 66 -8.96 10.35 -4.35
C GLN A 66 -8.43 9.36 -5.39
N ASP A 67 -8.68 9.61 -6.69
CA ASP A 67 -8.12 8.82 -7.79
C ASP A 67 -6.60 8.75 -7.78
N LEU A 68 -5.92 9.87 -7.52
CA LEU A 68 -4.46 9.90 -7.47
C LEU A 68 -3.93 9.19 -6.23
N ARG A 69 -4.63 9.33 -5.10
CA ARG A 69 -4.32 8.60 -3.86
C ARG A 69 -4.47 7.09 -4.07
N ALA A 70 -5.47 6.65 -4.84
CA ALA A 70 -5.66 5.24 -5.19
C ALA A 70 -4.45 4.68 -5.96
N SER A 71 -3.97 5.41 -6.98
CA SER A 71 -2.75 5.05 -7.70
C SER A 71 -1.52 4.95 -6.78
N PHE A 72 -1.36 5.89 -5.83
CA PHE A 72 -0.28 5.81 -4.83
C PHE A 72 -0.44 4.63 -3.86
N THR A 73 -1.65 4.30 -3.43
CA THR A 73 -1.93 3.12 -2.60
C THR A 73 -1.55 1.84 -3.33
N ARG A 74 -1.90 1.74 -4.63
CA ARG A 74 -1.52 0.59 -5.47
C ARG A 74 -0.01 0.47 -5.66
N LEU A 75 0.67 1.61 -5.84
CA LEU A 75 2.12 1.65 -5.90
C LEU A 75 2.76 1.23 -4.58
N MET A 76 2.28 1.73 -3.43
CA MET A 76 2.75 1.33 -2.10
C MET A 76 2.65 -0.19 -1.92
N LEU A 77 1.53 -0.77 -2.32
CA LEU A 77 1.28 -2.21 -2.23
C LEU A 77 2.31 -3.01 -3.06
N HIS A 78 2.49 -2.68 -4.34
CA HIS A 78 3.35 -3.45 -5.24
C HIS A 78 4.85 -3.17 -5.05
N LEU A 79 5.22 -1.96 -4.62
CA LEU A 79 6.62 -1.55 -4.49
C LEU A 79 7.21 -1.86 -3.11
N HIS A 80 6.43 -1.66 -2.03
CA HIS A 80 6.94 -1.71 -0.65
C HIS A 80 6.34 -2.86 0.18
N VAL A 81 5.06 -3.19 0.00
CA VAL A 81 4.38 -4.22 0.82
C VAL A 81 4.63 -5.65 0.29
N ILE A 82 4.46 -5.86 -1.01
CA ILE A 82 4.58 -7.20 -1.63
C ILE A 82 6.04 -7.62 -1.87
N ARG A 83 7.02 -6.73 -1.62
CA ARG A 83 8.46 -7.01 -1.81
C ARG A 83 9.02 -8.09 -0.85
N GLY A 84 8.29 -8.43 0.21
CA GLY A 84 8.66 -9.53 1.12
C GLY A 84 8.20 -10.91 0.63
N SER A 85 8.88 -11.97 1.06
CA SER A 85 8.39 -13.34 0.92
C SER A 85 6.93 -13.42 1.41
N PRO A 86 6.06 -14.23 0.77
CA PRO A 86 4.73 -14.47 1.30
C PRO A 86 4.90 -14.85 2.76
N LEU A 87 4.19 -14.15 3.66
CA LEU A 87 4.13 -14.53 5.06
C LEU A 87 3.95 -16.04 5.06
N ASN A 88 4.86 -16.76 5.71
CA ASN A 88 4.65 -18.18 5.99
C ASN A 88 3.48 -18.20 6.99
N ALA A 89 2.26 -17.97 6.50
CA ALA A 89 1.02 -17.89 7.27
C ALA A 89 0.81 -19.20 8.05
N VAL A 90 1.51 -20.25 7.62
CA VAL A 90 1.68 -21.49 8.34
C VAL A 90 3.16 -21.87 8.31
N HIS A 91 3.82 -21.87 9.47
CA HIS A 91 5.01 -22.68 9.65
C HIS A 91 4.60 -24.16 9.46
N HIS A 92 4.87 -24.73 8.28
CA HIS A 92 4.52 -26.12 7.96
C HIS A 92 5.27 -27.14 8.83
N ALA A 93 6.35 -26.72 9.50
CA ALA A 93 7.07 -27.50 10.49
C ALA A 93 7.06 -26.76 11.83
N ARG A 94 6.66 -27.46 12.90
CA ARG A 94 6.77 -27.00 14.30
C ARG A 94 7.42 -28.10 15.13
N LEU A 95 8.26 -27.72 16.10
CA LEU A 95 8.81 -28.69 17.04
C LEU A 95 7.72 -29.09 18.04
N TRP A 96 7.65 -30.38 18.40
CA TRP A 96 6.66 -30.91 19.36
C TRP A 96 6.66 -30.14 20.70
N ARG A 97 7.84 -29.74 21.16
CA ARG A 97 8.03 -28.97 22.41
C ARG A 97 7.45 -27.55 22.36
N GLU A 98 7.17 -27.02 21.17
CA GLU A 98 6.68 -25.65 20.98
C GLU A 98 5.14 -25.57 20.94
N ILE A 99 4.42 -26.69 21.02
CA ILE A 99 2.96 -26.70 21.00
C ILE A 99 2.45 -26.43 22.42
N PRO A 100 1.81 -25.28 22.70
CA PRO A 100 1.30 -24.98 24.03
C PRO A 100 0.06 -25.84 24.33
N LEU A 101 -0.14 -26.18 25.60
CA LEU A 101 -1.33 -26.92 26.06
C LEU A 101 -2.61 -26.08 26.01
N HIS A 102 -2.47 -24.74 26.08
CA HIS A 102 -3.56 -23.78 25.95
C HIS A 102 -3.21 -22.71 24.93
N VAL A 103 -4.14 -22.43 24.02
CA VAL A 103 -3.99 -21.40 22.99
C VAL A 103 -4.85 -20.21 23.36
N ILE A 104 -4.20 -19.06 23.58
CA ILE A 104 -4.85 -17.76 23.80
C ILE A 104 -4.51 -16.83 22.64
N ILE A 105 -5.48 -16.02 22.18
CA ILE A 105 -5.31 -15.13 21.01
C ILE A 105 -4.13 -14.17 21.22
N SER A 106 -4.04 -13.54 22.40
CA SER A 106 -2.93 -12.64 22.75
C SER A 106 -1.55 -13.31 22.75
N GLY A 107 -1.48 -14.61 23.05
CA GLY A 107 -0.22 -15.37 23.08
C GLY A 107 0.17 -15.96 21.73
N ASN A 108 -0.73 -15.97 20.74
CA ASN A 108 -0.43 -16.45 19.40
C ASN A 108 0.23 -15.35 18.55
N SER A 109 -0.18 -14.09 18.70
CA SER A 109 0.38 -12.96 17.94
C SER A 109 1.88 -12.74 18.16
N SER A 110 2.39 -13.01 19.36
CA SER A 110 3.81 -12.91 19.69
C SER A 110 4.68 -14.00 19.05
N ARG A 111 4.08 -15.13 18.64
CA ARG A 111 4.81 -16.28 18.06
C ARG A 111 5.04 -16.18 16.56
N SER A 112 4.34 -15.29 15.87
CA SER A 112 4.44 -15.11 14.42
C SER A 112 5.60 -14.20 13.98
N GLY A 113 6.32 -13.58 14.92
CA GLY A 113 7.28 -12.51 14.64
C GLY A 113 8.72 -12.92 14.32
N ASN A 114 9.05 -14.22 14.29
CA ASN A 114 10.44 -14.67 14.16
C ASN A 114 10.70 -15.47 12.86
N GLY A 115 10.35 -14.87 11.73
CA GLY A 115 10.82 -15.32 10.41
C GLY A 115 12.20 -14.75 10.12
N TYR A 116 13.10 -15.55 9.54
CA TYR A 116 14.41 -15.13 9.05
C TYR A 116 14.26 -14.01 8.01
N VAL A 117 14.56 -12.76 8.36
CA VAL A 117 14.65 -11.65 7.42
C VAL A 117 15.79 -10.70 7.78
N ASP A 118 16.55 -10.33 6.76
CA ASP A 118 17.78 -9.53 6.79
C ASP A 118 17.61 -8.17 7.50
N GLY A 119 18.42 -7.95 8.54
CA GLY A 119 18.13 -7.04 9.65
C GLY A 119 18.40 -5.54 9.43
N GLY A 120 18.76 -5.11 8.23
CA GLY A 120 19.19 -3.72 7.96
C GLY A 120 18.07 -2.75 7.55
N HIS A 121 17.12 -3.19 6.72
CA HIS A 121 16.16 -2.30 6.06
C HIS A 121 14.83 -2.10 6.82
N ILE A 122 14.54 -2.97 7.80
CA ILE A 122 13.17 -3.19 8.32
C ILE A 122 12.75 -2.22 9.43
N GLN A 123 13.66 -1.65 10.25
CA GLN A 123 13.22 -0.82 11.37
C GLN A 123 12.54 0.48 10.93
N THR A 124 13.02 1.08 9.84
CA THR A 124 12.41 2.28 9.25
C THR A 124 11.10 1.88 8.57
N GLU A 125 11.09 0.82 7.79
CA GLU A 125 9.90 0.32 7.07
C GLU A 125 8.79 -0.14 8.02
N GLY A 126 9.10 -0.86 9.11
CA GLY A 126 8.13 -1.30 10.11
C GLY A 126 7.37 -0.14 10.77
N LYS A 127 8.06 0.99 11.03
CA LYS A 127 7.42 2.22 11.50
C LYS A 127 6.55 2.89 10.43
N VAL A 128 6.93 2.76 9.15
CA VAL A 128 6.10 3.24 8.03
C VAL A 128 4.84 2.38 7.89
N PHE A 129 4.96 1.07 8.01
CA PHE A 129 3.82 0.15 7.94
C PHE A 129 2.85 0.32 9.12
N ASP A 130 3.35 0.53 10.34
CA ASP A 130 2.49 0.89 11.49
C ASP A 130 1.72 2.19 11.24
N LYS A 131 2.37 3.21 10.67
CA LYS A 131 1.69 4.45 10.27
C LYS A 131 0.71 4.23 9.13
N LEU A 132 1.04 3.40 8.14
CA LEU A 132 0.15 3.05 7.04
C LEU A 132 -1.12 2.37 7.56
N LEU A 133 -0.98 1.38 8.46
CA LEU A 133 -2.11 0.70 9.09
C LEU A 133 -2.99 1.70 9.85
N LYS A 134 -2.40 2.59 10.64
CA LYS A 134 -3.15 3.67 11.32
C LYS A 134 -3.89 4.58 10.33
N THR A 135 -3.26 4.95 9.21
CA THR A 135 -3.92 5.75 8.17
C THR A 135 -5.11 5.00 7.56
N VAL A 136 -4.97 3.69 7.31
CA VAL A 136 -6.06 2.84 6.79
C VAL A 136 -7.18 2.71 7.82
N ASP A 137 -6.85 2.48 9.10
CA ASP A 137 -7.83 2.38 10.19
C ASP A 137 -8.66 3.66 10.31
N VAL A 138 -8.00 4.83 10.32
CA VAL A 138 -8.69 6.13 10.35
C VAL A 138 -9.60 6.30 9.13
N TYR A 139 -9.14 5.94 7.93
CA TYR A 139 -9.95 6.02 6.72
C TYR A 139 -11.17 5.11 6.77
N LEU A 140 -11.01 3.87 7.26
CA LEU A 140 -12.12 2.91 7.40
C LEU A 140 -13.11 3.35 8.49
N GLU A 141 -12.64 3.91 9.60
CA GLU A 141 -13.50 4.49 10.63
C GLU A 141 -14.32 5.67 10.09
N GLU A 142 -13.71 6.55 9.31
CA GLU A 142 -14.42 7.64 8.63
C GLU A 142 -15.46 7.11 7.65
N LEU A 143 -15.11 6.08 6.88
CA LEU A 143 -16.01 5.43 5.93
C LEU A 143 -17.22 4.82 6.66
N CYS A 144 -16.99 4.06 7.73
CA CYS A 144 -18.05 3.48 8.56
C CYS A 144 -18.97 4.54 9.19
N LYS A 145 -18.45 5.71 9.57
CA LYS A 145 -19.30 6.82 10.07
C LYS A 145 -20.19 7.42 8.98
N THR A 146 -19.74 7.39 7.73
CA THR A 146 -20.50 7.94 6.60
C THR A 146 -21.54 6.98 6.03
N THR A 147 -21.32 5.68 6.17
CA THR A 147 -22.24 4.62 5.71
C THR A 147 -23.29 4.35 6.78
N ARG A 148 -24.57 4.31 6.38
CA ARG A 148 -25.66 3.94 7.29
C ARG A 148 -25.61 2.44 7.60
N GLU A 149 -26.07 2.08 8.80
CA GLU A 149 -26.08 0.69 9.24
C GLU A 149 -26.92 -0.18 8.28
N GLY A 150 -26.26 -1.13 7.61
CA GLY A 150 -26.88 -2.04 6.64
C GLY A 150 -26.79 -1.64 5.16
N GLU A 151 -26.22 -0.47 4.83
CA GLU A 151 -25.97 -0.08 3.43
C GLU A 151 -24.61 -0.61 2.91
N PRO A 152 -24.49 -0.89 1.59
CA PRO A 152 -23.21 -1.27 1.01
C PRO A 152 -22.19 -0.14 1.14
N VAL A 153 -20.95 -0.50 1.52
CA VAL A 153 -19.83 0.45 1.68
C VAL A 153 -19.48 1.15 0.36
N LEU A 154 -19.67 0.44 -0.76
CA LEU A 154 -19.47 0.98 -2.11
C LEU A 154 -20.81 1.36 -2.71
N ASP A 155 -20.96 2.64 -3.08
CA ASP A 155 -22.18 3.18 -3.69
C ASP A 155 -21.94 3.36 -5.20
N PRO A 156 -22.75 2.78 -6.11
CA PRO A 156 -22.60 2.93 -7.56
C PRO A 156 -22.86 4.37 -8.07
N SER A 157 -23.28 5.30 -7.20
CA SER A 157 -23.51 6.70 -7.54
C SER A 157 -22.24 7.39 -8.07
N ALA A 158 -22.42 8.21 -9.11
CA ALA A 158 -21.33 8.96 -9.73
C ALA A 158 -20.61 9.91 -8.75
N SER A 159 -21.31 10.39 -7.71
CA SER A 159 -20.75 11.22 -6.64
C SER A 159 -19.75 10.49 -5.75
N LYS A 160 -19.78 9.15 -5.72
CA LYS A 160 -18.94 8.29 -4.89
C LYS A 160 -17.91 7.48 -5.69
N LEU A 161 -17.86 7.65 -7.01
CA LEU A 161 -16.96 6.90 -7.89
C LEU A 161 -15.48 7.03 -7.49
N GLU A 162 -15.01 8.26 -7.26
CA GLU A 162 -13.64 8.56 -6.85
C GLU A 162 -13.32 7.97 -5.46
N GLN A 163 -14.31 7.95 -4.57
CA GLN A 163 -14.17 7.38 -3.24
C GLN A 163 -14.06 5.86 -3.34
N ASN A 164 -14.91 5.22 -4.13
CA ASN A 164 -14.88 3.78 -4.37
C ASN A 164 -13.56 3.33 -5.00
N ARG A 165 -12.98 4.16 -5.88
CA ARG A 165 -11.66 3.91 -6.48
C ARG A 165 -10.54 3.92 -5.45
N LEU A 166 -10.64 4.76 -4.41
CA LEU A 166 -9.68 4.77 -3.30
C LEU A 166 -9.91 3.62 -2.32
N THR A 167 -11.16 3.18 -2.16
CA THR A 167 -11.52 2.04 -1.30
C THR A 167 -11.05 0.70 -1.86
N PHE A 168 -10.94 0.57 -3.18
CA PHE A 168 -10.55 -0.66 -3.89
C PHE A 168 -9.04 -0.85 -3.97
#